data_AF-A0A813C2Z4-F1
#
_entry.id   AF-A0A813C2Z4-F1
#
_cell.length_a   1.000
_cell.length_b   1.000
_cell.length_c   1.000
_cell.angle_alpha   90.00
_cell.angle_beta   90.00
_cell.angle_gamma   90.00
#
_symmetry.space_group_name_H-M   'P 1'
#
loop_
_entity.id
_entity.type
_entity.pdbx_description
1 polymer ?
#
loop_
_entity_poly.entity_id
_entity_poly.type
_entity_poly.pdbx_seq_one_letter_code
_entity_poly.pdbx_strand_id
1 'polypeptide(L)'
;MHSVFLYHAVPKGLNMSIVNPGGLPRYTDIDENTRKLAEEVILNQSADGKHVERFLEYAEAVRKPAPAAGGAAGGAPAKDAWRSGTFTERLHYGLINGIDKFIEGDTEEARAELQIPLRVIEGPLME
;
A
#
# COMPACT_ATOMS: atom_id res chain seq x y z
N MET A 1 -2.81 0.83 11.06
CA MET A 1 -3.98 0.59 11.93
C MET A 1 -5.23 0.19 11.16
N HIS A 2 -5.69 0.95 10.15
CA HIS A 2 -6.95 0.63 9.43
C HIS A 2 -6.99 -0.79 8.86
N SER A 3 -5.93 -1.26 8.19
CA SER A 3 -5.89 -2.63 7.66
C SER A 3 -5.99 -3.71 8.75
N VAL A 4 -5.38 -3.48 9.92
CA VAL A 4 -5.44 -4.39 11.07
C VAL A 4 -6.85 -4.41 11.67
N PHE A 5 -7.49 -3.24 11.78
CA PHE A 5 -8.88 -3.15 12.22
C PHE A 5 -9.81 -3.93 11.28
N LEU A 6 -9.71 -3.70 9.97
CA LEU A 6 -10.55 -4.37 8.97
C LEU A 6 -10.32 -5.89 8.97
N TYR A 7 -9.08 -6.35 9.13
CA TYR A 7 -8.76 -7.77 9.22
C TYR A 7 -9.54 -8.48 10.33
N HIS A 8 -9.74 -7.84 11.49
CA HIS A 8 -10.53 -8.40 12.59
C HIS A 8 -12.03 -8.09 12.51
N ALA A 9 -12.42 -7.00 11.86
CA ALA A 9 -13.81 -6.55 11.80
C ALA A 9 -14.62 -7.28 10.71
N VAL A 10 -14.03 -7.56 9.55
CA VAL A 10 -14.70 -8.23 8.42
C VAL A 10 -15.24 -9.61 8.82
N PRO A 11 -14.46 -10.51 9.48
CA PRO A 11 -14.97 -11.80 9.93
C PRO A 11 -16.10 -11.70 10.98
N LYS A 12 -16.22 -10.56 11.67
CA LYS A 12 -17.28 -10.29 12.66
C LYS A 12 -18.54 -9.68 12.04
N GLY A 13 -18.61 -9.57 10.71
CA GLY A 13 -19.80 -9.11 9.99
C GLY A 13 -19.72 -7.65 9.50
N LEU A 14 -18.55 -7.01 9.55
CA LEU A 14 -18.36 -5.72 8.87
C LEU A 14 -18.33 -5.94 7.36
N ASN A 15 -19.37 -5.49 6.67
CA ASN A 15 -19.55 -5.67 5.23
C ASN A 15 -19.21 -4.41 4.41
N MET A 16 -19.21 -3.23 5.03
CA MET A 16 -18.93 -1.96 4.36
C MET A 16 -18.25 -0.98 5.31
N SER A 17 -17.28 -0.22 4.79
CA SER A 17 -16.55 0.81 5.55
C SER A 17 -16.14 1.97 4.65
N ILE A 18 -16.23 3.20 5.17
CA ILE A 18 -15.68 4.39 4.50
C ILE A 18 -14.18 4.43 4.77
N VAL A 19 -13.37 4.29 3.71
CA VAL A 19 -11.90 4.22 3.81
C VAL A 19 -11.24 5.05 2.74
N ASN A 20 -9.95 5.36 2.93
CA ASN A 20 -9.09 5.85 1.86
C ASN A 20 -8.49 4.63 1.11
N PRO A 21 -8.88 4.36 -0.15
CA PRO A 21 -8.44 3.16 -0.87
C PRO A 21 -6.92 3.13 -1.12
N GLY A 22 -6.28 4.28 -1.36
CA GLY A 22 -4.82 4.35 -1.57
C GLY A 22 -3.98 4.25 -0.29
N GLY A 23 -4.62 4.32 0.89
CA GLY A 23 -3.95 4.34 2.19
C GLY A 23 -4.04 3.02 2.96
N LEU A 24 -4.44 1.93 2.30
CA LEU A 24 -4.69 0.63 2.92
C LEU A 24 -3.66 -0.41 2.45
N PRO A 25 -2.52 -0.55 3.15
CA PRO A 25 -1.59 -1.64 2.87
C PRO A 25 -2.24 -2.99 3.18
N ARG A 26 -1.86 -4.04 2.44
CA ARG A 26 -2.29 -5.42 2.74
C ARG A 26 -1.79 -5.81 4.13
N TYR A 27 -2.62 -6.55 4.87
CA TYR A 27 -2.29 -6.95 6.25
C TYR A 27 -0.99 -7.77 6.36
N THR A 28 -0.66 -8.56 5.32
CA THR A 28 0.58 -9.35 5.22
C THR A 28 1.83 -8.52 5.00
N ASP A 29 1.69 -7.31 4.44
CA ASP A 29 2.81 -6.44 4.06
C ASP A 29 3.22 -5.51 5.22
N ILE A 30 2.47 -5.51 6.32
CA ILE A 30 2.76 -4.74 7.52
C ILE A 30 3.83 -5.48 8.33
N ASP A 31 4.88 -4.77 8.72
CA ASP A 31 5.92 -5.27 9.62
C ASP A 31 5.33 -5.94 10.88
N GLU A 32 5.89 -7.08 11.26
CA GLU A 32 5.32 -7.92 12.32
C GLU A 32 5.27 -7.20 13.67
N ASN A 33 6.26 -6.38 13.99
CA ASN A 33 6.30 -5.63 15.24
C ASN A 33 5.25 -4.50 15.22
N THR A 34 5.16 -3.77 14.10
CA THR A 34 4.11 -2.74 13.89
C THR A 34 2.71 -3.34 14.02
N ARG A 35 2.50 -4.54 13.44
CA ARG A 35 1.24 -5.26 13.46
C ARG A 35 0.84 -5.67 14.86
N LYS A 36 1.74 -6.30 15.62
CA LYS A 36 1.49 -6.73 17.01
C LYS A 36 1.12 -5.56 17.92
N LEU A 37 1.87 -4.45 17.83
CA LEU A 37 1.57 -3.25 18.62
C LEU A 37 0.21 -2.64 18.24
N ALA A 38 -0.13 -2.62 16.95
CA ALA A 38 -1.44 -2.14 16.48
C ALA A 38 -2.59 -3.06 16.92
N GLU A 39 -2.41 -4.37 16.88
CA GLU A 39 -3.41 -5.36 17.34
C GLU A 39 -3.65 -5.26 18.85
N GLU A 40 -2.58 -5.12 19.64
CA GLU A 40 -2.70 -4.98 21.08
C GLU A 40 -3.56 -3.76 21.46
N VAL A 41 -3.40 -2.65 20.73
CA VAL A 41 -4.20 -1.44 20.91
C VAL A 41 -5.64 -1.63 20.44
N ILE A 42 -5.87 -2.19 19.25
CA ILE A 42 -7.21 -2.36 18.67
C ILE A 42 -8.06 -3.35 19.47
N LEU A 43 -7.45 -4.44 19.94
CA LEU A 43 -8.13 -5.49 20.70
C LEU A 43 -8.13 -5.25 22.22
N ASN A 44 -7.48 -4.18 22.68
CA ASN A 44 -7.29 -3.86 24.09
C ASN A 44 -6.72 -5.05 24.88
N GLN A 45 -5.69 -5.71 24.34
CA GLN A 45 -5.12 -6.97 24.85
C GLN A 45 -3.86 -6.75 25.70
N SER A 46 -3.92 -5.80 26.64
CA SER A 46 -2.76 -5.48 27.47
C SER A 46 -3.05 -5.74 28.95
N ALA A 47 -2.24 -6.59 29.57
CA ALA A 47 -2.34 -6.86 31.01
C ALA A 47 -1.98 -5.62 31.85
N ASP A 48 -1.07 -4.79 31.36
CA ASP A 48 -0.51 -3.64 32.09
C ASP A 48 -1.22 -2.31 31.76
N GLY A 49 -2.15 -2.30 30.80
CA GLY A 49 -2.87 -1.09 30.36
C GLY A 49 -2.03 -0.08 29.55
N LYS A 50 -0.71 -0.31 29.37
CA LYS A 50 0.23 0.61 28.72
C LYS A 50 0.41 0.37 27.21
N HIS A 51 -0.58 -0.21 26.54
CA HIS A 51 -0.52 -0.51 25.10
C HIS A 51 -0.51 0.76 24.25
N VAL A 52 -1.30 1.77 24.63
CA VAL A 52 -1.34 3.06 23.90
C VAL A 52 0.01 3.79 24.02
N GLU A 53 0.60 3.81 25.21
CA GLU A 53 1.90 4.46 25.47
C GLU A 53 3.01 3.81 24.64
N ARG A 54 3.13 2.48 24.66
CA ARG A 54 4.13 1.75 23.86
C ARG A 54 3.94 1.95 22.36
N PHE A 55 2.69 1.99 21.89
CA PHE A 55 2.40 2.28 20.49
C PHE A 55 2.78 3.71 20.10
N LEU A 56 2.54 4.67 21.00
CA LEU A 56 2.92 6.08 20.79
C LEU A 56 4.44 6.24 20.76
N GLU A 57 5.16 5.64 21.70
CA GLU A 57 6.63 5.62 21.72
C GLU A 57 7.20 5.01 20.44
N TYR A 58 6.63 3.90 19.98
CA TYR A 58 7.00 3.28 18.72
C TYR A 58 6.74 4.21 17.52
N ALA A 59 5.58 4.86 17.47
CA ALA A 59 5.26 5.81 16.41
C ALA A 59 6.21 7.02 16.41
N GLU A 60 6.61 7.51 17.58
CA GLU A 60 7.62 8.57 17.70
C GLU A 60 9.01 8.11 17.26
N ALA A 61 9.41 6.88 17.58
CA ALA A 61 10.69 6.31 17.15
C ALA A 61 10.75 6.13 15.63
N VAL A 62 9.67 5.69 15.00
CA VAL A 62 9.55 5.56 13.53
C VAL A 62 9.46 6.95 12.85
N ARG A 63 8.86 7.93 13.52
CA ARG A 63 8.77 9.32 13.03
C ARG A 63 10.09 10.08 13.15
N LYS A 64 10.95 9.74 14.11
CA LYS A 64 12.30 10.34 14.20
C LYS A 64 13.10 9.89 12.98
N PRO A 65 13.56 10.82 12.13
CA PRO A 65 14.47 10.47 11.06
C PRO A 65 15.75 9.93 11.71
N ALA A 66 16.27 8.82 11.21
CA ALA A 66 17.66 8.46 11.44
C ALA A 66 18.53 9.72 11.22
N PRO A 67 19.57 9.97 12.05
CA PRO A 67 20.42 11.13 11.86
C PRO A 67 20.95 11.09 10.44
N ALA A 68 20.82 12.21 9.74
CA ALA A 68 21.33 12.40 8.40
C ALA A 68 22.81 12.02 8.36
N ALA A 69 23.11 10.84 7.83
CA ALA A 69 24.38 10.59 7.19
C ALA A 69 24.40 11.49 5.95
N GLY A 70 25.13 12.59 6.07
CA GLY A 70 25.29 13.57 5.02
C GLY A 70 25.89 12.96 3.75
N GLY A 71 25.45 13.52 2.63
CA GLY A 71 26.28 13.63 1.43
C GLY A 71 26.50 12.35 0.63
N ALA A 72 25.48 11.98 -0.15
CA ALA A 72 25.72 11.51 -1.52
C ALA A 72 24.51 11.86 -2.39
N ALA A 73 24.66 12.90 -3.20
CA ALA A 73 24.16 12.84 -4.56
C ALA A 73 24.80 11.57 -5.18
N GLY A 74 24.05 10.47 -5.23
CA GLY A 74 24.63 9.19 -5.59
C GLY A 74 23.61 8.06 -5.60
N GLY A 75 22.81 8.02 -6.67
CA GLY A 75 22.06 6.83 -7.07
C GLY A 75 20.63 6.78 -6.55
N ALA A 76 19.70 7.49 -7.21
CA ALA A 76 18.31 7.05 -7.21
C ALA A 76 18.28 5.60 -7.74
N PRO A 77 17.88 4.58 -6.95
CA PRO A 77 17.50 3.31 -7.56
C PRO A 77 16.24 3.64 -8.37
N ALA A 78 16.35 3.56 -9.70
CA ALA A 78 15.32 3.78 -10.71
C ALA A 78 13.91 3.98 -10.12
N LYS A 79 13.47 5.24 -9.96
CA LYS A 79 12.10 5.59 -9.50
C LYS A 79 10.99 5.07 -10.44
N ASP A 80 11.38 4.37 -11.50
CA ASP A 80 10.57 3.84 -12.58
C ASP A 80 11.01 2.41 -12.97
N ALA A 81 11.62 1.63 -12.07
CA ALA A 81 12.04 0.25 -12.41
C ALA A 81 10.87 -0.60 -12.95
N TRP A 82 9.67 -0.40 -12.41
CA TRP A 82 8.42 -1.03 -12.87
C TRP A 82 8.02 -0.65 -14.31
N ARG A 83 8.54 0.47 -14.84
CA ARG A 83 8.29 0.90 -16.22
C ARG A 83 9.13 0.16 -17.25
N SER A 84 10.13 -0.62 -16.81
CA SER A 84 10.89 -1.47 -17.73
C SER A 84 10.13 -2.71 -18.18
N GLY A 85 8.96 -2.99 -17.58
CA GLY A 85 8.06 -4.07 -17.97
C GLY A 85 7.16 -3.73 -19.15
N THR A 86 6.37 -4.72 -19.56
CA THR A 86 5.33 -4.62 -20.60
C THR A 86 4.22 -3.66 -20.20
N PHE A 87 3.43 -3.14 -21.16
CA PHE A 87 2.31 -2.24 -20.85
C PHE A 87 1.32 -2.87 -19.86
N THR A 88 1.12 -4.18 -19.94
CA THR A 88 0.28 -4.95 -18.99
C THR A 88 0.84 -4.85 -17.57
N GLU A 89 2.12 -5.15 -17.35
CA GLU A 89 2.74 -5.08 -16.02
C GLU A 89 2.71 -3.65 -15.45
N ARG A 90 2.86 -2.64 -16.31
CA ARG A 90 2.76 -1.22 -15.92
C ARG A 90 1.34 -0.84 -15.50
N LEU A 91 0.32 -1.26 -16.25
CA LEU A 91 -1.08 -1.01 -15.92
C LEU A 91 -1.50 -1.72 -14.63
N HIS A 92 -1.13 -2.99 -14.43
CA HIS A 92 -1.38 -3.72 -13.19
C HIS A 92 -0.70 -3.05 -12.00
N TYR A 93 0.57 -2.68 -12.14
CA TYR A 93 1.30 -2.01 -11.07
C TYR A 93 0.67 -0.66 -10.72
N GLY A 94 0.27 0.12 -11.72
CA GLY A 94 -0.44 1.39 -11.55
C GLY A 94 -1.78 1.21 -10.84
N LEU A 95 -2.56 0.20 -11.21
CA LEU A 95 -3.86 -0.11 -10.61
C LEU A 95 -3.73 -0.55 -9.13
N ILE A 96 -2.78 -1.44 -8.83
CA ILE A 96 -2.54 -1.96 -7.47
C ILE A 96 -2.02 -0.86 -6.54
N ASN A 97 -1.14 0.01 -7.04
CA ASN A 97 -0.51 1.07 -6.24
C ASN A 97 -1.26 2.42 -6.31
N GLY A 98 -2.34 2.52 -7.09
CA GLY A 98 -3.12 3.74 -7.25
C GLY A 98 -2.37 4.90 -7.92
N ILE A 99 -1.50 4.60 -8.89
CA ILE A 99 -0.69 5.59 -9.61
C ILE A 99 -1.40 6.00 -10.90
N ASP A 100 -1.87 7.24 -11.00
CA ASP A 100 -2.57 7.81 -12.16
C ASP A 100 -1.65 8.48 -13.19
N LYS A 101 -0.42 8.81 -12.78
CA LYS A 101 0.53 9.67 -13.52
C LYS A 101 0.89 9.22 -14.94
N PHE A 102 0.74 7.94 -15.29
CA PHE A 102 1.10 7.37 -16.60
C PHE A 102 -0.05 6.62 -17.29
N ILE A 103 -1.26 6.69 -16.73
CA ILE A 103 -2.38 5.86 -17.15
C ILE A 103 -2.80 6.14 -18.59
N GLU A 104 -2.79 7.39 -19.04
CA GLU A 104 -3.20 7.76 -20.40
C GLU A 104 -2.26 7.18 -21.47
N GLY A 105 -0.94 7.26 -21.23
CA GLY A 105 0.06 6.73 -22.16
C GLY A 105 0.02 5.21 -22.24
N ASP A 106 -0.03 4.53 -21.09
CA ASP A 106 -0.07 3.07 -21.04
C ASP A 106 -1.40 2.50 -21.58
N THR A 107 -2.51 3.22 -21.38
CA THR A 107 -3.83 2.83 -21.92
C THR A 107 -3.89 3.01 -23.44
N GLU A 108 -3.27 4.06 -24.00
CA GLU A 108 -3.23 4.27 -25.44
C GLU A 108 -2.33 3.24 -26.15
N GLU A 109 -1.21 2.85 -25.53
CA GLU A 109 -0.35 1.77 -26.01
C GLU A 109 -1.12 0.43 -26.01
N ALA A 110 -1.83 0.13 -24.91
CA ALA A 110 -2.71 -1.05 -24.83
C ALA A 110 -3.84 -1.02 -25.86
N ARG A 111 -4.43 0.15 -26.13
CA ARG A 111 -5.50 0.32 -27.13
C ARG A 111 -5.00 0.05 -28.54
N ALA A 112 -3.79 0.53 -28.87
CA ALA A 112 -3.18 0.33 -30.18
C ALA A 112 -2.93 -1.17 -30.45
N GLU A 113 -2.52 -1.92 -29.43
CA GLU A 113 -2.19 -3.34 -29.55
C GLU A 113 -3.42 -4.25 -29.48
N LEU A 114 -4.39 -3.95 -28.60
CA LEU A 114 -5.59 -4.78 -28.40
C LEU A 114 -6.73 -4.45 -29.36
N GLN A 115 -6.64 -3.33 -30.12
CA GLN A 115 -7.55 -2.82 -31.17
C GLN A 115 -9.01 -2.52 -30.73
N ILE A 116 -9.50 -3.21 -29.69
CA ILE A 116 -10.82 -3.08 -29.11
C ILE A 116 -10.66 -2.44 -27.73
N PRO A 117 -11.15 -1.21 -27.51
CA PRO A 117 -10.99 -0.51 -26.23
C PRO A 117 -11.49 -1.31 -25.01
N LEU A 118 -12.53 -2.12 -25.19
CA LEU A 118 -13.08 -2.98 -24.14
C LEU A 118 -12.05 -4.00 -23.60
N ARG A 119 -11.14 -4.49 -24.45
CA ARG A 119 -10.12 -5.47 -24.04
C ARG A 119 -9.03 -4.90 -23.15
N VAL A 120 -8.88 -3.57 -23.11
CA VAL A 120 -7.97 -2.91 -22.16
C VAL A 120 -8.53 -2.99 -20.74
N ILE A 121 -9.86 -2.91 -20.61
CA ILE A 121 -10.56 -3.04 -19.32
C ILE A 121 -10.70 -4.52 -18.93
N GLU A 122 -11.11 -5.37 -19.87
CA GLU A 122 -11.37 -6.79 -19.61
C GLU A 122 -10.12 -7.68 -19.51
N GLY A 123 -8.94 -7.17 -19.89
CA GLY A 123 -7.67 -7.90 -19.77
C GLY A 123 -6.74 -7.27 -18.72
N PRO A 124 -5.82 -6.36 -19.10
CA PRO A 124 -4.77 -5.81 -18.22
C PRO A 124 -5.24 -5.08 -16.95
N LEU A 125 -6.53 -4.78 -16.83
CA LEU A 125 -7.10 -4.08 -15.68
C LEU A 125 -8.00 -4.98 -14.82
N MET A 126 -8.27 -6.23 -15.24
CA MET A 126 -9.12 -7.17 -14.50
C MET A 126 -8.47 -8.52 -14.21
N GLU A 127 -7.51 -9.00 -15.00
CA GLU A 127 -6.67 -10.16 -14.62
C GLU A 127 -5.65 -9.80 -13.53
#